data_AF-A0A524ACK4-F1
#
_entry.id   AF-A0A524ACK4-F1
#
_cell.length_a   1.000
_cell.length_b   1.000
_cell.length_c   1.000
_cell.angle_alpha   90.00
_cell.angle_beta   90.00
_cell.angle_gamma   90.00
#
_symmetry.space_group_name_H-M   'P 1'
#
loop_
_entity.id
_entity.type
_entity.pdbx_description
1 polymer ?
#
loop_
_entity_poly.entity_id
_entity_poly.type
_entity_poly.pdbx_seq_one_letter_code
_entity_poly.pdbx_strand_id
1 'polypeptide(L)'
;NDVHAAGYGLDGVTGRDFFEGSSAADIALSSAVADLSHIATASADPTDPTVGGPGDGSNATAIAQIADALLLNDGRASIGEYYRAMVATLGLDADHANQMAASSRVLVDHLKDRREQVSGVSLDEETVDLIRYQRAYQAAARLVSVINEMLDDLIALGRG
;
A
#
# COMPACT_ATOMS: atom_id res chain seq x y z
N ASN A 1 -24.83 -11.00 -20.54
CA ASN A 1 -25.48 -11.04 -21.86
C ASN A 1 -26.54 -12.11 -21.95
N ASP A 2 -26.27 -13.33 -21.49
CA ASP A 2 -27.16 -14.50 -21.62
C ASP A 2 -28.63 -14.24 -21.25
N VAL A 3 -28.90 -13.65 -20.08
CA VAL A 3 -30.27 -13.34 -19.65
C VAL A 3 -30.93 -12.30 -20.56
N HIS A 4 -30.20 -11.26 -21.00
CA HIS A 4 -30.74 -10.27 -21.92
C HIS A 4 -31.00 -10.87 -23.30
N ALA A 5 -30.06 -11.66 -23.84
CA ALA A 5 -30.19 -12.30 -25.14
C ALA A 5 -31.35 -13.31 -25.20
N ALA A 6 -31.75 -13.90 -24.07
CA ALA A 6 -32.91 -14.78 -23.98
C ALA A 6 -34.27 -14.04 -23.97
N GLY A 7 -34.28 -12.73 -23.73
CA GLY A 7 -35.50 -11.92 -23.70
C GLY A 7 -35.91 -11.41 -25.08
N TYR A 8 -37.06 -10.74 -25.13
CA TYR A 8 -37.61 -10.11 -26.32
C TYR A 8 -37.66 -8.59 -26.17
N GLY A 9 -37.21 -7.90 -27.22
CA GLY A 9 -37.47 -6.46 -27.40
C GLY A 9 -38.93 -6.20 -27.76
N LEU A 10 -39.34 -4.93 -27.70
CA LEU A 10 -40.69 -4.50 -28.08
C LEU A 10 -40.99 -4.77 -29.58
N ASP A 11 -39.95 -4.94 -30.39
CA ASP A 11 -40.01 -5.32 -31.79
C ASP A 11 -40.17 -6.84 -32.03
N GLY A 12 -40.27 -7.64 -30.96
CA GLY A 12 -40.41 -9.10 -31.05
C GLY A 12 -39.10 -9.84 -31.36
N VAL A 13 -37.97 -9.14 -31.41
CA VAL A 13 -36.67 -9.75 -31.73
C VAL A 13 -35.93 -10.14 -30.44
N THR A 14 -35.32 -11.32 -30.45
CA THR A 14 -34.50 -11.88 -29.36
C THR A 14 -33.05 -12.10 -29.81
N GLY A 15 -32.17 -12.50 -28.90
CA GLY A 15 -30.77 -12.84 -29.19
C GLY A 15 -29.83 -11.63 -29.27
N ARG A 16 -30.24 -10.47 -28.76
CA ARG A 16 -29.39 -9.27 -28.73
C ARG A 16 -28.57 -9.22 -27.46
N ASP A 17 -27.27 -9.00 -27.61
CA ASP A 17 -26.40 -8.72 -26.47
C ASP A 17 -26.60 -7.28 -25.97
N PHE A 18 -26.61 -7.12 -24.65
CA PHE A 18 -26.69 -5.79 -24.05
C PHE A 18 -25.33 -5.08 -24.06
N PHE A 19 -24.28 -5.83 -23.73
CA PHE A 19 -22.91 -5.34 -23.74
C PHE A 19 -22.11 -5.99 -24.88
N GLU A 20 -21.21 -5.23 -25.48
CA GLU A 20 -20.17 -5.72 -26.38
C GLU A 20 -18.79 -5.59 -25.72
N GLY A 21 -17.82 -6.35 -26.22
CA GLY A 21 -16.47 -6.44 -25.63
C GLY A 21 -16.27 -7.68 -24.76
N SER A 22 -15.01 -8.06 -24.55
CA SER A 22 -14.62 -9.30 -23.86
C SER A 22 -13.85 -9.07 -22.56
N SER A 23 -13.55 -7.82 -22.22
CA SER A 23 -12.71 -7.44 -21.09
C SER A 23 -13.32 -6.27 -20.33
N ALA A 24 -12.89 -6.05 -19.08
CA ALA A 24 -13.30 -4.87 -18.32
C ALA A 24 -12.77 -3.54 -18.93
N ALA A 25 -11.74 -3.60 -19.79
CA ALA A 25 -11.19 -2.43 -20.45
C ALA A 25 -12.01 -2.02 -21.69
N ASP A 26 -12.62 -2.99 -22.37
CA ASP A 26 -13.29 -2.78 -23.67
C ASP A 26 -14.80 -3.02 -23.60
N ILE A 27 -15.36 -3.26 -22.41
CA ILE A 27 -16.80 -3.45 -22.25
C ILE A 27 -17.55 -2.15 -22.56
N ALA A 28 -18.52 -2.23 -23.47
CA ALA A 28 -19.33 -1.11 -23.92
C ALA A 28 -20.79 -1.52 -24.11
N LEU A 29 -21.68 -0.55 -24.21
CA LEU A 29 -23.07 -0.79 -24.60
C LEU A 29 -23.12 -1.20 -26.07
N SER A 30 -23.80 -2.29 -26.40
CA SER A 30 -23.92 -2.71 -27.79
C SER A 30 -24.73 -1.71 -28.61
N SER A 31 -24.28 -1.43 -29.84
CA SER A 31 -25.07 -0.61 -30.78
C SER A 31 -26.46 -1.18 -31.07
N ALA A 32 -26.64 -2.50 -30.87
CA ALA A 32 -27.92 -3.17 -31.06
C ALA A 32 -29.00 -2.69 -30.08
N VAL A 33 -28.62 -2.25 -28.88
CA VAL A 33 -29.54 -1.76 -27.84
C VAL A 33 -29.56 -0.23 -27.70
N ALA A 34 -28.99 0.49 -28.69
CA ALA A 34 -29.08 1.94 -28.76
C ALA A 34 -30.52 2.44 -28.96
N ASP A 35 -31.37 1.62 -29.61
CA ASP A 35 -32.82 1.83 -29.65
C ASP A 35 -33.47 1.18 -28.42
N LEU A 36 -34.28 1.96 -27.70
CA LEU A 36 -35.00 1.50 -26.51
C LEU A 36 -35.96 0.33 -26.81
N SER A 37 -36.49 0.25 -28.03
CA SER A 37 -37.36 -0.86 -28.45
C SER A 37 -36.61 -2.20 -28.54
N HIS A 38 -35.27 -2.16 -28.60
CA HIS A 38 -34.44 -3.36 -28.68
C HIS A 38 -33.99 -3.89 -27.32
N ILE A 39 -34.31 -3.19 -26.22
CA ILE A 39 -33.99 -3.67 -24.87
C ILE A 39 -34.92 -4.85 -24.56
N ALA A 40 -34.32 -6.02 -24.33
CA ALA A 40 -35.01 -7.29 -24.24
C ALA A 40 -35.59 -7.53 -22.84
N THR A 41 -36.61 -6.76 -22.45
CA THR A 41 -37.19 -6.81 -21.09
C THR A 41 -38.25 -7.89 -20.88
N ALA A 42 -38.84 -8.39 -21.97
CA ALA A 42 -39.92 -9.38 -21.93
C ALA A 42 -39.38 -10.81 -21.99
N SER A 43 -40.07 -11.76 -21.33
CA SER A 43 -39.76 -13.19 -21.37
C SER A 43 -40.47 -13.94 -22.51
N ALA A 44 -41.52 -13.33 -23.07
CA ALA A 44 -42.27 -13.82 -24.21
C ALA A 44 -42.36 -12.72 -25.28
N ASP A 45 -42.67 -13.10 -26.52
CA ASP A 45 -42.80 -12.17 -27.64
C ASP A 45 -43.93 -11.15 -27.36
N PRO A 46 -43.62 -9.84 -27.22
CA PRO A 46 -44.61 -8.82 -26.92
C PRO A 46 -45.49 -8.44 -28.12
N THR A 47 -45.20 -8.96 -29.32
CA THR A 47 -46.00 -8.76 -30.53
C THR A 47 -47.09 -9.82 -30.70
N ASP A 48 -47.02 -10.93 -29.97
CA ASP A 48 -48.01 -12.00 -29.99
C ASP A 48 -49.01 -11.85 -28.82
N PRO A 49 -50.26 -11.43 -29.09
CA PRO A 49 -51.26 -11.18 -28.05
C PRO A 49 -51.70 -12.42 -27.26
N THR A 50 -51.28 -13.63 -27.67
CA THR A 50 -51.62 -14.89 -27.01
C THR A 50 -50.61 -15.34 -25.97
N VAL A 51 -49.35 -14.87 -26.07
CA VAL A 51 -48.25 -15.27 -25.18
C VAL A 51 -47.58 -14.09 -24.47
N GLY A 52 -47.70 -12.87 -25.00
CA GLY A 52 -47.07 -11.69 -24.41
C GLY A 52 -47.69 -10.38 -24.93
N GLY A 53 -48.20 -9.56 -24.03
CA GLY A 53 -48.59 -8.19 -24.36
C GLY A 53 -47.41 -7.21 -24.19
N PRO A 54 -47.45 -6.04 -24.84
CA PRO A 54 -46.49 -4.97 -24.57
C PRO A 54 -46.58 -4.56 -23.09
N GLY A 55 -45.46 -4.66 -22.36
CA GLY A 55 -45.38 -4.34 -20.92
C GLY A 55 -44.84 -5.47 -20.03
N ASP A 56 -44.45 -6.62 -20.58
CA ASP A 56 -43.73 -7.64 -19.80
C ASP A 56 -42.30 -7.17 -19.44
N GLY A 57 -42.04 -7.08 -18.13
CA GLY A 57 -40.74 -6.71 -17.55
C GLY A 57 -40.10 -7.85 -16.73
N SER A 58 -40.57 -9.09 -16.91
CA SER A 58 -40.07 -10.26 -16.17
C SER A 58 -38.59 -10.54 -16.44
N ASN A 59 -38.10 -10.39 -17.68
CA ASN A 59 -36.69 -10.58 -17.98
C ASN A 59 -35.83 -9.45 -17.37
N ALA A 60 -36.34 -8.21 -17.34
CA ALA A 60 -35.67 -7.12 -16.62
C ALA A 60 -35.56 -7.42 -15.11
N THR A 61 -36.57 -8.07 -14.53
CA THR A 61 -36.50 -8.55 -13.14
C THR A 61 -35.46 -9.65 -12.97
N ALA A 62 -35.38 -10.60 -13.91
CA ALA A 62 -34.35 -11.63 -13.89
C ALA A 62 -32.93 -11.04 -13.99
N ILE A 63 -32.73 -10.01 -14.82
CA ILE A 63 -31.47 -9.25 -14.90
C ILE A 63 -31.16 -8.57 -13.56
N ALA A 64 -32.15 -7.94 -12.92
CA ALA A 64 -31.94 -7.31 -11.61
C ALA A 64 -31.50 -8.33 -10.54
N GLN A 65 -32.04 -9.55 -10.57
CA GLN A 65 -31.67 -10.63 -9.65
C GLN A 65 -30.25 -11.17 -9.84
N ILE A 66 -29.59 -10.90 -10.99
CA ILE A 66 -28.19 -11.28 -11.22
C ILE A 66 -27.26 -10.65 -10.17
N ALA A 67 -27.58 -9.45 -9.69
CA ALA A 67 -26.77 -8.76 -8.68
C ALA A 67 -26.61 -9.58 -7.39
N ASP A 68 -27.65 -10.32 -7.02
CA ASP A 68 -27.72 -11.15 -5.82
C ASP A 68 -27.44 -12.64 -6.12
N ALA A 69 -27.36 -13.03 -7.39
CA ALA A 69 -27.11 -14.41 -7.79
C ALA A 69 -25.69 -14.85 -7.43
N LEU A 70 -25.56 -16.08 -6.93
CA LEU A 70 -24.29 -16.70 -6.57
C LEU A 70 -23.56 -17.16 -7.83
N LEU A 71 -22.81 -16.26 -8.45
CA LEU A 71 -22.10 -16.50 -9.72
C LEU A 71 -20.59 -16.62 -9.57
N LEU A 72 -20.05 -16.13 -8.44
CA LEU A 72 -18.62 -16.07 -8.20
C LEU A 72 -18.20 -17.13 -7.18
N ASN A 73 -16.90 -17.43 -7.16
CA ASN A 73 -16.30 -18.40 -6.23
C ASN A 73 -16.96 -19.79 -6.28
N ASP A 74 -17.07 -20.35 -7.49
CA ASP A 74 -17.79 -21.60 -7.79
C ASP A 74 -19.27 -21.58 -7.36
N GLY A 75 -19.93 -20.44 -7.51
CA GLY A 75 -21.35 -20.29 -7.15
C GLY A 75 -21.60 -20.18 -5.64
N ARG A 76 -20.64 -19.64 -4.89
CA ARG A 76 -20.75 -19.44 -3.43
C ARG A 76 -20.87 -17.99 -3.01
N ALA A 77 -20.65 -17.05 -3.91
CA ALA A 77 -20.70 -15.63 -3.61
C ALA A 77 -21.44 -14.84 -4.70
N SER A 78 -22.22 -13.86 -4.28
CA SER A 78 -22.74 -12.84 -5.19
C SER A 78 -21.64 -11.86 -5.61
N ILE A 79 -21.93 -11.04 -6.63
CA ILE A 79 -21.03 -9.97 -7.08
C ILE A 79 -20.72 -9.00 -5.92
N GLY A 80 -21.74 -8.63 -5.15
CA GLY A 80 -21.61 -7.74 -4.00
C GLY A 80 -20.78 -8.34 -2.87
N GLU A 81 -20.99 -9.61 -2.54
CA GLU A 81 -20.23 -10.32 -1.49
C GLU A 81 -18.76 -10.46 -1.87
N TYR A 82 -18.48 -10.88 -3.11
CA TYR A 82 -17.13 -11.03 -3.61
C TYR A 82 -16.37 -9.69 -3.59
N TYR A 83 -17.02 -8.62 -4.06
CA TYR A 83 -16.43 -7.28 -4.02
C TYR A 83 -16.11 -6.82 -2.58
N ARG A 84 -17.03 -7.01 -1.63
CA ARG A 84 -16.80 -6.66 -0.22
C ARG A 84 -15.64 -7.46 0.39
N ALA A 85 -15.57 -8.76 0.11
CA ALA A 85 -14.48 -9.61 0.58
C ALA A 85 -13.12 -9.16 0.02
N MET A 86 -13.07 -8.81 -1.26
CA MET A 86 -11.87 -8.28 -1.92
C MET A 86 -11.39 -6.97 -1.27
N VAL A 87 -12.30 -6.01 -1.07
CA VAL A 87 -11.97 -4.73 -0.41
C VAL A 87 -11.54 -4.93 1.04
N ALA A 88 -12.20 -5.83 1.77
CA ALA A 88 -11.84 -6.16 3.14
C ALA A 88 -10.43 -6.76 3.22
N THR A 89 -10.08 -7.67 2.31
CA THR A 89 -8.75 -8.30 2.24
C THR A 89 -7.68 -7.24 1.96
N LEU A 90 -7.91 -6.36 0.98
CA LEU A 90 -7.01 -5.25 0.68
C LEU A 90 -6.80 -4.32 1.90
N GLY A 91 -7.87 -4.05 2.66
CA GLY A 91 -7.80 -3.26 3.88
C GLY A 91 -6.94 -3.93 4.96
N LEU A 92 -7.11 -5.25 5.15
CA LEU A 92 -6.30 -6.02 6.10
C LEU A 92 -4.83 -6.07 5.68
N ASP A 93 -4.54 -6.28 4.40
CA ASP A 93 -3.18 -6.30 3.87
C ASP A 93 -2.48 -4.95 4.06
N ALA A 94 -3.19 -3.85 3.80
CA ALA A 94 -2.69 -2.49 4.00
C ALA A 94 -2.40 -2.20 5.49
N ASP A 95 -3.30 -2.59 6.38
CA ASP A 95 -3.10 -2.43 7.83
C ASP A 95 -1.91 -3.25 8.32
N HIS A 96 -1.80 -4.51 7.89
CA HIS A 96 -0.66 -5.38 8.22
C HIS A 96 0.67 -4.79 7.71
N ALA A 97 0.71 -4.28 6.48
CA ALA A 97 1.90 -3.62 5.94
C ALA A 97 2.31 -2.38 6.75
N ASN A 98 1.34 -1.56 7.19
CA ASN A 98 1.60 -0.40 8.04
C ASN A 98 2.16 -0.81 9.42
N GLN A 99 1.58 -1.83 10.04
CA GLN A 99 2.08 -2.36 11.32
C GLN A 99 3.51 -2.90 11.20
N MET A 100 3.80 -3.65 10.13
CA MET A 100 5.15 -4.14 9.86
C MET A 100 6.16 -3.01 9.65
N ALA A 101 5.77 -1.97 8.91
CA ALA A 101 6.61 -0.80 8.69
C ALA A 101 6.89 -0.03 10.00
N ALA A 102 5.87 0.13 10.85
CA ALA A 102 6.02 0.75 12.16
C ALA A 102 6.95 -0.07 13.08
N SER A 103 6.76 -1.38 13.14
CA SER A 103 7.63 -2.29 13.90
C SER A 103 9.08 -2.23 13.41
N SER A 104 9.29 -2.25 12.10
CA SER A 104 10.62 -2.14 11.50
C SER A 104 11.29 -0.80 11.82
N ARG A 105 10.53 0.29 11.85
CA ARG A 105 11.04 1.61 12.26
C ARG A 105 11.50 1.60 13.71
N VAL A 106 10.71 1.04 14.63
CA VAL A 106 11.09 0.89 16.05
C VAL A 106 12.38 0.08 16.19
N LEU A 107 12.53 -1.01 15.44
CA LEU A 107 13.76 -1.81 15.46
C LEU A 107 14.96 -1.01 14.94
N VAL A 108 14.80 -0.26 13.86
CA VAL A 108 15.86 0.60 13.32
C VAL A 108 16.28 1.67 14.33
N ASP A 109 15.32 2.32 14.97
CA ASP A 109 15.61 3.35 15.97
C ASP A 109 16.33 2.75 17.18
N HIS A 110 15.88 1.59 17.68
CA HIS A 110 16.57 0.88 18.76
C HIS A 110 18.02 0.49 18.36
N LEU A 111 18.24 0.06 17.12
CA LEU A 111 19.58 -0.28 16.64
C LEU A 111 20.48 0.95 16.52
N LYS A 112 19.91 2.10 16.12
CA LYS A 112 20.63 3.39 16.11
C LYS A 112 21.02 3.80 17.52
N ASP A 113 20.09 3.76 18.47
CA ASP A 113 20.36 4.10 19.87
C ASP A 113 21.46 3.22 20.46
N ARG A 114 21.43 1.90 20.19
CA ARG A 114 22.51 0.99 20.61
C ARG A 114 23.84 1.30 19.95
N ARG A 115 23.83 1.65 18.66
CA ARG A 115 25.05 2.07 17.96
C ARG A 115 25.61 3.35 18.57
N GLU A 116 24.77 4.33 18.89
CA GLU A 116 25.18 5.57 19.57
C GLU A 116 25.68 5.32 20.99
N GLN A 117 25.13 4.35 21.72
CA GLN A 117 25.67 3.98 23.05
C GLN A 117 27.06 3.34 22.99
N VAL A 118 27.35 2.56 21.94
CA VAL A 118 28.65 1.87 21.79
C VAL A 118 29.68 2.73 21.08
N SER A 119 29.26 3.53 20.08
CA SER A 119 30.12 4.37 19.24
C SER A 119 30.09 5.85 19.63
N GLY A 120 29.21 6.25 20.55
CA GLY A 120 29.14 7.60 21.08
C GLY A 120 30.33 7.85 21.98
N VAL A 121 31.29 8.60 21.46
CA VAL A 121 32.38 9.14 22.27
C VAL A 121 31.77 10.09 23.29
N SER A 122 32.06 9.88 24.57
CA SER A 122 31.69 10.82 25.61
C SER A 122 32.61 12.04 25.49
N LEU A 123 32.07 13.14 24.93
CA LEU A 123 32.77 14.42 24.78
C LEU A 123 33.35 14.93 26.11
N ASP A 124 32.69 14.62 27.23
CA ASP A 124 33.16 14.96 28.57
C ASP A 124 34.39 14.13 28.98
N GLU A 125 34.40 12.83 28.69
CA GLU A 125 35.60 11.97 28.91
C GLU A 125 36.75 12.39 28.01
N GLU A 126 36.50 12.65 26.72
CA GLU A 126 37.52 13.14 25.78
C GLU A 126 38.07 14.51 26.23
N THR A 127 37.22 15.38 26.78
CA THR A 127 37.64 16.69 27.33
C THR A 127 38.47 16.53 28.60
N VAL A 128 38.10 15.60 29.49
CA VAL A 128 38.89 15.29 30.70
C VAL A 128 40.25 14.74 30.32
N ASP A 129 40.31 13.83 29.35
CA ASP A 129 41.57 13.30 28.82
C ASP A 129 42.41 14.39 28.15
N LEU A 130 41.78 15.30 27.39
CA LEU A 130 42.45 16.48 26.84
C LEU A 130 43.06 17.37 27.92
N ILE A 131 42.30 17.71 28.97
CA ILE A 131 42.79 18.51 30.10
C ILE A 131 43.94 17.77 30.80
N ARG A 132 43.84 16.45 30.96
CA ARG A 132 44.90 15.62 31.54
C ARG A 132 46.17 15.67 30.69
N TYR A 133 46.07 15.53 29.37
CA TYR A 133 47.21 15.64 28.46
C TYR A 133 47.82 17.06 28.47
N GLN A 134 47.00 18.10 28.51
CA GLN A 134 47.47 19.48 28.63
C GLN A 134 48.26 19.70 29.94
N ARG A 135 47.75 19.21 31.07
CA ARG A 135 48.46 19.30 32.37
C ARG A 135 49.75 18.50 32.37
N ALA A 136 49.74 17.29 31.81
CA ALA A 136 50.93 16.46 31.68
C ALA A 136 51.99 17.13 30.80
N TYR A 137 51.59 17.76 29.69
CA TYR A 137 52.48 18.52 28.82
C TYR A 137 53.08 19.74 29.53
N GLN A 138 52.27 20.51 30.26
CA GLN A 138 52.76 21.63 31.07
C GLN A 138 53.74 21.19 32.16
N ALA A 139 53.48 20.06 32.82
CA ALA A 139 54.38 19.49 33.81
C ALA A 139 55.70 19.04 33.17
N ALA A 140 55.66 18.39 32.01
CA ALA A 140 56.84 17.99 31.25
C ALA A 140 57.66 19.21 30.80
N ALA A 141 57.00 20.28 30.32
CA ALA A 141 57.68 21.52 29.94
C ALA A 141 58.40 22.16 31.14
N ARG A 142 57.77 22.20 32.31
CA ARG A 142 58.41 22.68 33.55
C ARG A 142 59.59 21.80 33.97
N LEU A 143 59.46 20.48 33.86
CA LEU A 143 60.57 19.56 34.14
C LEU A 143 61.77 19.84 33.23
N VAL A 144 61.53 20.07 31.94
CA VAL A 144 62.58 20.44 30.97
C VAL A 144 63.22 21.77 31.35
N SER A 145 62.45 22.78 31.75
CA SER A 145 63.00 24.05 32.24
C SER A 145 63.90 23.85 33.47
N VAL A 146 63.47 23.05 34.45
CA VAL A 146 64.27 22.76 35.65
C VAL A 146 65.54 21.97 35.28
N ILE A 147 65.46 21.03 34.33
CA ILE A 147 66.65 20.32 33.83
C ILE A 147 67.62 21.29 33.15
N ASN A 148 67.13 22.23 32.34
CA ASN A 148 67.97 23.23 31.69
C ASN A 148 68.64 24.14 32.74
N GLU A 149 67.91 24.60 33.75
CA GLU A 149 68.48 25.40 34.86
C GLU A 149 69.57 24.62 35.62
N MET A 150 69.32 23.34 35.94
CA MET A 150 70.34 22.49 36.58
C MET A 150 71.57 22.29 35.69
N LEU A 151 71.40 22.15 34.38
CA LEU A 151 72.52 22.04 33.44
C LEU A 151 73.33 23.33 33.36
N ASP A 152 72.67 24.48 33.33
CA ASP A 152 73.33 25.79 33.33
C ASP A 152 74.14 26.02 34.62
N ASP A 153 73.58 25.68 35.78
CA ASP A 153 74.28 25.77 37.08
C ASP A 153 75.52 24.86 37.14
N LEU A 154 75.40 23.62 36.65
CA LEU A 154 76.54 22.69 36.55
C LEU A 154 77.65 23.22 35.64
N ILE A 155 77.28 23.82 34.50
CA ILE A 155 78.24 24.42 33.57
C ILE A 155 78.91 25.67 34.19
N ALA A 156 78.18 26.46 34.97
CA ALA A 156 78.72 27.63 35.66
C ALA A 156 79.72 27.25 36.75
N LEU A 157 79.43 26.21 37.55
CA LEU A 157 80.34 25.68 38.57
C LEU A 157 81.61 25.07 37.98
N GLY A 158 81.53 24.43 36.80
CA GLY A 158 82.70 23.89 36.10
C GLY A 158 83.63 24.92 35.46
N ARG A 159 83.27 26.21 35.48
CA ARG A 159 84.08 27.34 34.98
C ARG A 159 84.73 28.19 36.07
N GLY A 160 84.57 27.81 37.34
CA GLY A 160 85.24 28.40 38.51
C GLY A 160 86.55 27.70 38.87
#